data_AF-A0A8T2QV19-F1
#
_entry.id   AF-A0A8T2QV19-F1
#
_cell.length_a   1.000
_cell.length_b   1.000
_cell.length_c   1.000
_cell.angle_alpha   90.00
_cell.angle_beta   90.00
_cell.angle_gamma   90.00
#
_symmetry.space_group_name_H-M   'P 1'
#
loop_
_entity.id
_entity.type
_entity.pdbx_description
1 polymer ?
#
loop_
_entity_poly.entity_id
_entity_poly.type
_entity_poly.pdbx_seq_one_letter_code
_entity_poly.pdbx_strand_id
1 'polypeptide(L)'
;MLAEFARERNWESFHSPRNLLLALVGEVGELSETFQWRGEVPQGLPDWSADEKEHLEEELSDVLLYLVRLADVCNVDLGEAALEKLRKNALKYPVDAMKRS
;
A
#
# COMPACT_ATOMS: atom_id res chain seq x y z
N MET A 1 -1.39 -19.04 -3.50
CA MET A 1 -0.11 -18.31 -3.30
C MET A 1 -0.05 -17.55 -1.97
N LEU A 2 -0.70 -16.38 -1.76
CA LEU A 2 -0.64 -15.68 -0.44
C LEU A 2 -1.37 -16.42 0.69
N ALA A 3 -2.59 -16.90 0.41
CA ALA A 3 -3.38 -17.67 1.37
C ALA A 3 -2.69 -19.01 1.75
N GLU A 4 -1.97 -19.62 0.81
CA GLU A 4 -1.15 -20.82 1.07
C GLU A 4 0.08 -20.51 1.92
N PHE A 5 0.80 -19.41 1.62
CA PHE A 5 1.96 -18.97 2.40
C PHE A 5 1.61 -18.64 3.85
N ALA A 6 0.44 -18.02 4.08
CA ALA A 6 -0.10 -17.74 5.42
C ALA A 6 -0.49 -19.02 6.19
N ARG A 7 -1.02 -20.02 5.49
CA ARG A 7 -1.49 -21.28 6.07
C ARG A 7 -0.33 -22.20 6.48
N GLU A 8 0.74 -22.26 5.68
CA GLU A 8 1.93 -23.09 5.96
C GLU A 8 2.71 -22.67 7.22
N ARG A 9 2.59 -21.41 7.64
CA ARG A 9 3.28 -20.86 8.84
C ARG A 9 2.42 -20.82 10.10
N ASN A 10 1.25 -21.47 10.11
CA ASN A 10 0.36 -21.51 11.28
C ASN A 10 -0.12 -20.09 11.72
N TRP A 11 -0.29 -19.19 10.76
CA TRP A 11 -0.48 -17.75 10.99
C TRP A 11 -1.97 -17.36 11.18
N GLU A 12 -2.90 -18.31 11.06
CA GLU A 12 -4.35 -18.04 11.07
C GLU A 12 -4.86 -17.43 12.40
N SER A 13 -4.20 -17.71 13.52
CA SER A 13 -4.59 -17.21 14.85
C SER A 13 -4.31 -15.72 15.08
N PHE A 14 -3.48 -15.08 14.24
CA PHE A 14 -3.08 -13.66 14.39
C PHE A 14 -3.74 -12.73 13.37
N HIS A 15 -4.53 -13.25 12.43
CA HIS A 15 -5.10 -12.49 11.32
C HIS A 15 -6.50 -11.91 11.59
N SER A 16 -6.74 -11.38 12.80
CA SER A 16 -7.92 -10.53 12.97
C SER A 16 -7.78 -9.26 12.12
N PRO A 17 -8.87 -8.68 11.58
CA PRO A 17 -8.80 -7.43 10.83
C PRO A 17 -8.04 -6.31 11.54
N ARG A 18 -8.18 -6.22 12.87
CA ARG A 18 -7.45 -5.25 13.70
C ARG A 18 -5.94 -5.47 13.65
N ASN A 19 -5.49 -6.72 13.76
CA ASN A 19 -4.05 -7.01 13.77
C ASN A 19 -3.43 -6.76 12.40
N LEU A 20 -4.13 -7.13 11.32
CA LEU A 20 -3.71 -6.84 9.95
C LEU A 20 -3.63 -5.33 9.69
N LEU A 21 -4.58 -4.55 10.21
CA LEU A 21 -4.52 -3.10 10.15
C LEU A 21 -3.32 -2.53 10.92
N LEU A 22 -3.03 -3.05 12.11
CA LEU A 22 -1.88 -2.58 12.90
C LEU A 22 -0.55 -2.95 12.22
N ALA A 23 -0.43 -4.13 11.61
CA ALA A 23 0.73 -4.51 10.82
C ALA A 23 0.88 -3.60 9.60
N LEU A 24 -0.20 -3.35 8.85
CA LEU A 24 -0.21 -2.39 7.74
C LEU A 24 0.31 -1.00 8.15
N VAL A 25 -0.10 -0.51 9.32
CA VAL A 25 0.39 0.77 9.85
C VAL A 25 1.89 0.72 10.16
N GLY A 26 2.40 -0.43 10.63
CA GLY A 26 3.83 -0.68 10.82
C GLY A 26 4.60 -0.53 9.50
N GLU A 27 4.19 -1.25 8.46
CA GLU A 27 4.85 -1.19 7.14
C GLU A 27 4.76 0.19 6.50
N VAL A 28 3.65 0.94 6.71
CA VAL A 28 3.58 2.35 6.28
C VAL A 28 4.59 3.21 7.05
N GLY A 29 4.88 2.87 8.30
CA GLY A 29 5.95 3.48 9.09
C GLY A 29 7.31 3.21 8.48
N GLU A 30 7.65 1.95 8.21
CA GLU A 30 8.92 1.54 7.58
C GLU A 30 9.09 2.19 6.20
N LEU A 31 8.04 2.17 5.36
CA LEU A 31 8.00 2.94 4.11
C LEU A 31 8.27 4.43 4.34
N SER A 32 7.73 5.03 5.40
CA SER A 32 7.98 6.45 5.72
C SER A 32 9.43 6.71 6.13
N GLU A 33 10.07 5.75 6.80
CA GLU A 33 11.48 5.85 7.19
C GLU A 33 12.42 5.95 5.98
N THR A 34 12.06 5.35 4.84
CA THR A 34 12.83 5.48 3.59
C THR A 34 12.90 6.92 3.08
N PHE A 35 11.93 7.78 3.46
CA PHE A 35 11.84 9.18 3.05
C PHE A 35 12.14 10.18 4.18
N GLN A 36 12.13 9.77 5.46
CA GLN A 36 12.03 10.68 6.61
C GLN A 36 13.12 11.77 6.68
N TRP A 37 14.33 11.48 6.19
CA TRP A 37 15.48 12.40 6.19
C TRP A 37 15.80 12.99 4.81
N ARG A 38 14.97 12.71 3.81
CA ARG A 38 15.11 13.26 2.46
C ARG A 38 14.49 14.65 2.41
N GLY A 39 15.10 15.55 1.62
CA GLY A 39 14.47 16.81 1.21
C GLY A 39 13.41 16.56 0.12
N GLU A 40 13.30 17.48 -0.83
CA GLU A 40 12.50 17.20 -2.03
C GLU A 40 13.09 16.00 -2.79
N VAL A 41 12.26 14.98 -3.04
CA VAL A 41 12.67 13.77 -3.77
C VAL A 41 12.22 13.88 -5.22
N PRO A 42 13.15 13.96 -6.20
CA PRO A 42 12.79 14.04 -7.60
C PRO A 42 12.16 12.73 -8.11
N GLN A 43 11.26 12.87 -9.08
CA GLN A 43 10.64 11.72 -9.74
C GLN A 43 11.71 10.81 -10.36
N GLY A 44 11.54 9.50 -10.22
CA GLY A 44 12.44 8.50 -10.78
C GLY A 44 13.67 8.21 -9.92
N LEU A 45 13.83 8.89 -8.78
CA LEU A 45 14.85 8.59 -7.78
C LEU A 45 16.29 8.51 -8.37
N PRO A 46 16.73 9.52 -9.16
CA PRO A 46 18.04 9.51 -9.81
C PRO A 46 19.21 9.42 -8.82
N ASP A 47 19.06 10.01 -7.63
CA ASP A 47 20.12 10.09 -6.61
C ASP A 47 20.07 8.93 -5.60
N TRP A 48 19.22 7.94 -5.82
CA TRP A 48 19.08 6.78 -4.96
C TRP A 48 19.97 5.63 -5.45
N SER A 49 20.64 4.95 -4.51
CA SER A 49 21.41 3.74 -4.76
C SER A 49 20.50 2.56 -5.14
N ALA A 50 21.10 1.45 -5.57
CA ALA A 50 20.35 0.23 -5.85
C ALA A 50 19.68 -0.31 -4.57
N ASP A 51 20.43 -0.40 -3.48
CA ASP A 51 19.94 -0.90 -2.19
C ASP A 51 18.80 -0.03 -1.63
N GLU A 52 18.86 1.30 -1.81
CA GLU A 52 17.78 2.20 -1.40
C GLU A 52 16.50 1.98 -2.20
N LYS A 53 16.61 1.66 -3.49
CA LYS A 53 15.46 1.34 -4.36
C LYS A 53 14.89 -0.03 -4.06
N GLU A 54 15.74 -1.01 -3.82
CA GLU A 54 15.33 -2.35 -3.39
C GLU A 54 14.55 -2.28 -2.08
N HIS A 55 15.08 -1.57 -1.08
CA HIS A 55 14.37 -1.38 0.18
C HIS A 55 13.02 -0.67 -0.01
N LEU A 56 12.95 0.37 -0.85
CA LEU A 56 11.66 1.00 -1.18
C LEU A 56 10.68 0.03 -1.84
N GLU A 57 11.15 -0.83 -2.74
CA GLU A 57 10.33 -1.85 -3.40
C GLU A 57 9.79 -2.89 -2.40
N GLU A 58 10.60 -3.29 -1.42
CA GLU A 58 10.21 -4.16 -0.32
C GLU A 58 9.08 -3.52 0.52
N GLU A 59 9.30 -2.30 1.03
CA GLU A 59 8.31 -1.62 1.88
C GLU A 59 6.99 -1.32 1.16
N LEU A 60 7.06 -0.93 -0.12
CA LEU A 60 5.85 -0.77 -0.95
C LEU A 60 5.10 -2.08 -1.12
N SER A 61 5.84 -3.19 -1.27
CA SER A 61 5.27 -4.52 -1.40
C SER A 61 4.61 -4.97 -0.11
N ASP A 62 5.23 -4.76 1.04
CA ASP A 62 4.66 -5.16 2.33
C ASP A 62 3.37 -4.39 2.64
N VAL A 63 3.33 -3.08 2.40
CA VAL A 63 2.10 -2.28 2.47
C VAL A 63 1.00 -2.86 1.57
N LEU A 64 1.32 -3.20 0.32
CA LEU A 64 0.36 -3.79 -0.62
C LEU A 64 -0.14 -5.15 -0.12
N LEU A 65 0.75 -6.03 0.35
CA LEU A 65 0.42 -7.37 0.78
C LEU A 65 -0.50 -7.38 1.99
N TYR A 66 -0.23 -6.54 3.00
CA TYR A 66 -1.13 -6.41 4.15
C TYR A 66 -2.47 -5.78 3.77
N LEU A 67 -2.49 -4.79 2.87
CA LEU A 67 -3.75 -4.21 2.40
C LEU A 67 -4.63 -5.23 1.67
N VAL A 68 -4.04 -6.02 0.76
CA VAL A 68 -4.73 -7.10 0.05
C VAL A 68 -5.24 -8.14 1.04
N ARG A 69 -4.42 -8.54 2.02
CA ARG A 69 -4.83 -9.52 3.03
C ARG A 69 -5.94 -8.99 3.95
N LEU A 70 -5.88 -7.71 4.33
CA LEU A 70 -6.92 -7.06 5.12
C LEU A 70 -8.25 -7.01 4.35
N ALA A 71 -8.21 -6.71 3.06
CA ALA A 71 -9.41 -6.71 2.21
C ALA A 71 -10.03 -8.11 2.11
N ASP A 72 -9.20 -9.13 1.88
CA ASP A 72 -9.61 -10.54 1.83
C ASP A 72 -10.32 -10.98 3.11
N VAL A 73 -9.72 -10.75 4.28
CA VAL A 73 -10.33 -11.10 5.58
C VAL A 73 -11.60 -10.29 5.87
N CYS A 74 -11.70 -9.07 5.34
CA CYS A 74 -12.91 -8.25 5.42
C CYS A 74 -13.98 -8.60 4.37
N ASN A 75 -13.74 -9.57 3.48
CA ASN A 75 -14.58 -9.89 2.32
C ASN A 75 -14.87 -8.68 1.41
N VAL A 76 -13.84 -7.86 1.18
CA VAL A 76 -13.90 -6.71 0.27
C VAL A 76 -13.19 -7.08 -1.04
N ASP A 77 -13.90 -6.98 -2.16
CA ASP A 77 -13.25 -6.96 -3.47
C ASP A 77 -12.53 -5.62 -3.64
N LEU A 78 -11.23 -5.62 -3.35
CA LEU A 78 -10.41 -4.41 -3.37
C LEU A 78 -10.29 -3.83 -4.79
N GLY A 79 -10.31 -4.67 -5.83
CA GLY A 79 -10.22 -4.25 -7.21
C GLY A 79 -11.46 -3.47 -7.63
N GLU A 80 -12.64 -4.04 -7.43
CA GLU A 80 -13.92 -3.37 -7.69
C GLU A 80 -14.09 -2.11 -6.84
N ALA A 81 -13.72 -2.17 -5.55
CA ALA A 81 -13.76 -1.02 -4.67
C ALA A 81 -12.88 0.14 -5.17
N ALA A 82 -11.68 -0.17 -5.67
CA ALA A 82 -10.77 0.83 -6.24
C ALA A 82 -11.33 1.45 -7.54
N LEU A 83 -11.89 0.63 -8.44
CA LEU A 83 -12.52 1.10 -9.68
C LEU A 83 -13.71 2.03 -9.41
N GLU A 84 -14.61 1.66 -8.50
CA GLU A 84 -15.74 2.51 -8.14
C GLU A 84 -15.27 3.81 -7.44
N LYS A 85 -14.18 3.75 -6.66
CA LYS A 85 -13.59 4.93 -6.06
C LYS A 85 -13.00 5.88 -7.11
N LEU A 86 -12.35 5.38 -8.15
CA LEU A 86 -11.87 6.18 -9.28
C LEU A 86 -13.05 6.86 -10.01
N ARG A 87 -14.13 6.13 -10.28
CA ARG A 87 -15.35 6.68 -10.90
C ARG A 87 -15.95 7.81 -10.06
N LYS A 88 -16.05 7.62 -8.73
CA LYS A 88 -16.50 8.67 -7.79
C LYS A 88 -15.56 9.88 -7.78
N ASN A 89 -14.25 9.66 -7.83
CA ASN A 89 -13.27 10.74 -7.84
C ASN A 89 -13.34 11.55 -9.15
N ALA A 90 -13.55 10.92 -10.30
CA ALA A 90 -13.71 11.61 -11.58
C ALA A 90 -14.93 12.55 -11.59
N LEU A 91 -16.01 12.17 -10.89
CA LEU A 91 -17.18 13.05 -10.71
C LEU A 91 -16.91 14.20 -9.73
N LYS A 92 -16.12 13.94 -8.68
CA LYS A 92 -15.77 14.95 -7.67
C LYS A 92 -14.74 15.97 -8.18
N TYR A 93 -13.83 15.55 -9.05
CA TYR A 93 -12.76 16.36 -9.63
C TYR A 93 -12.80 16.27 -11.16
N PRO A 94 -13.76 16.94 -11.82
CA PRO A 94 -13.83 16.93 -13.28
C PRO A 94 -12.59 17.61 -13.88
N VAL A 95 -12.17 17.15 -15.06
CA VAL A 95 -10.95 17.61 -15.75
C VAL A 95 -10.91 19.14 -15.93
N ASP A 96 -12.07 19.76 -16.16
CA ASP A 96 -12.17 21.21 -16.33
C ASP A 96 -11.99 22.00 -15.03
N ALA A 97 -12.18 21.36 -13.86
CA ALA A 97 -11.86 21.94 -12.56
C ALA A 97 -10.36 21.85 -12.22
N MET A 98 -9.62 20.89 -12.78
CA MET A 98 -8.17 20.76 -12.57
C MET A 98 -7.31 21.64 -13.50
N LYS A 99 -7.82 22.05 -14.67
CA LYS A 99 -7.11 22.94 -15.60
C LYS A 99 -6.96 24.41 -15.14
N ARG A 100 -7.44 24.75 -13.94
CA ARG A 100 -7.40 26.11 -13.37
C ARG A 100 -6.51 26.25 -12.13
N SER A 101 -5.71 25.23 -11.82
CA SER A 101 -4.73 25.25 -10.73
C SER A 101 -3.31 25.22 -11.26
#